data_AF-A0A849PPD8-F1
#
_entry.id   AF-A0A849PPD8-F1
#
_cell.length_a   1.000
_cell.length_b   1.000
_cell.length_c   1.000
_cell.angle_alpha   90.00
_cell.angle_beta   90.00
_cell.angle_gamma   90.00
#
_symmetry.space_group_name_H-M   'P 1'
#
loop_
_entity.id
_entity.type
_entity.pdbx_description
1 polymer ?
#
loop_
_entity_poly.entity_id
_entity_poly.type
_entity_poly.pdbx_seq_one_letter_code
_entity_poly.pdbx_strand_id
1 'polypeptide(L)'
;MASNQFEVNLQLFKGLKIGPLVADGVPRFTFDLCEAFKVDGGTLTIVGESDLQERDGLIGMSGAYFHPSLLSASSCDEVFDAWEWIGNEVGDSFYQMSQFLTGAFVLRAIMTRLLNFALMAPIGMAVKLHKLSKSIDTKPKVKELKEFVKGNVKSWNRYQTLQWCDNMDTMTRFLCNLESEFEFALFSLECGLSIRLAKHPDLFLEEIPVDIKNPSWGYSLPTRNYTRKVIEHAEDAFQEQDAKLVGLSIGMALIRLGLSKERTSKNRIGRGEFCIALKKGLILAKDERNPVLLFYHDPWTGDVQAITETIEDLREDLGGF
;
A
#
# COMPACT_ATOMS: atom_id res chain seq x y z
N MET A 1 26.19 11.22 -37.66
CA MET A 1 26.49 11.75 -36.32
C MET A 1 25.32 11.50 -35.37
N ALA A 2 25.01 10.23 -35.07
CA ALA A 2 23.86 9.85 -34.21
C ALA A 2 24.24 8.89 -33.06
N SER A 3 25.50 8.42 -32.98
CA SER A 3 25.91 7.43 -31.96
C SER A 3 26.13 8.06 -30.59
N ASN A 4 26.69 9.27 -30.51
CA ASN A 4 27.06 9.88 -29.24
C ASN A 4 25.85 10.33 -28.41
N GLN A 5 24.73 10.70 -29.04
CA GLN A 5 23.52 11.12 -28.32
C GLN A 5 22.78 9.91 -27.74
N PHE A 6 22.88 8.74 -28.39
CA PHE A 6 22.31 7.48 -27.91
C PHE A 6 23.12 6.89 -26.75
N GLU A 7 24.46 6.94 -26.81
CA GLU A 7 25.34 6.55 -25.70
C GLU A 7 25.15 7.44 -24.46
N VAL A 8 24.97 8.75 -24.63
CA VAL A 8 24.69 9.69 -23.52
C VAL A 8 23.35 9.38 -22.84
N ASN A 9 22.31 9.04 -23.61
CA ASN A 9 21.03 8.63 -23.04
C ASN A 9 21.15 7.28 -22.31
N LEU A 10 21.86 6.30 -22.85
CA LEU A 10 22.13 5.02 -22.16
C LEU A 10 22.97 5.20 -20.88
N GLN A 11 23.91 6.15 -20.84
CA GLN A 11 24.62 6.50 -19.60
C GLN A 11 23.71 7.20 -18.58
N LEU A 12 22.79 8.07 -19.01
CA LEU A 12 21.73 8.66 -18.16
C LEU A 12 20.83 7.57 -17.55
N PHE A 13 20.50 6.52 -18.31
CA PHE A 13 19.73 5.37 -17.82
C PHE A 13 20.54 4.43 -16.92
N LYS A 14 21.83 4.21 -17.18
CA LYS A 14 22.75 3.50 -16.26
C LYS A 14 22.92 4.24 -14.93
N GLY A 15 22.76 5.56 -14.93
CA GLY A 15 22.72 6.39 -13.73
C GLY A 15 21.43 6.25 -12.89
N LEU A 16 20.41 5.56 -13.38
CA LEU A 16 19.17 5.25 -12.63
C LEU A 16 19.27 3.95 -11.82
N LYS A 17 20.46 3.34 -11.72
CA LYS A 17 20.73 2.35 -10.69
C LYS A 17 20.75 3.06 -9.35
N ILE A 18 19.59 3.14 -8.71
CA ILE A 18 19.53 3.57 -7.32
C ILE A 18 20.18 2.41 -6.56
N GLY A 19 21.39 2.66 -6.07
CA GLY A 19 22.10 1.71 -5.23
C GLY A 19 21.21 1.24 -4.08
N PRO A 20 21.48 0.06 -3.51
CA PRO A 20 20.61 -0.53 -2.50
C PRO A 20 20.35 0.47 -1.38
N LEU A 21 19.07 0.67 -1.03
CA LEU A 21 18.71 1.34 0.20
C LEU A 21 18.99 0.37 1.34
N VAL A 22 20.06 0.65 2.07
CA VAL A 22 20.52 -0.15 3.20
C VAL A 22 20.05 0.49 4.49
N ALA A 23 19.39 -0.31 5.35
CA ALA A 23 19.05 0.08 6.71
C ALA A 23 19.63 -0.97 7.67
N ASP A 24 20.31 -0.51 8.72
CA ASP A 24 21.00 -1.37 9.70
C ASP A 24 21.99 -2.37 9.07
N GLY A 25 22.65 -1.98 7.96
CA GLY A 25 23.59 -2.85 7.25
C GLY A 25 22.93 -3.91 6.36
N VAL A 26 21.60 -3.98 6.31
CA VAL A 26 20.84 -4.92 5.48
C VAL A 26 20.23 -4.18 4.28
N PRO A 27 20.45 -4.64 3.04
CA PRO A 27 19.70 -4.15 1.88
C PRO A 27 18.20 -4.35 2.11
N ARG A 28 17.44 -3.27 2.09
CA ARG A 28 15.97 -3.31 2.25
C ARG A 28 15.25 -3.18 0.93
N PHE A 29 15.83 -2.46 0.00
CA PHE A 29 15.27 -2.22 -1.32
C PHE A 29 16.39 -2.02 -2.33
N THR A 30 16.21 -2.54 -3.54
CA THR A 30 17.05 -2.21 -4.68
C THR A 30 16.17 -1.90 -5.88
N PHE A 31 16.64 -0.97 -6.71
CA PHE A 31 15.99 -0.64 -7.97
C PHE A 31 17.01 -0.67 -9.10
N ASP A 32 17.01 -1.77 -9.84
CA ASP A 32 17.82 -1.97 -11.04
C ASP A 32 16.94 -1.81 -12.28
N LEU A 33 16.72 -0.55 -12.67
CA LEU A 33 15.87 -0.20 -13.79
C LEU A 33 16.27 -0.93 -15.09
N CYS A 34 17.55 -1.31 -15.26
CA CYS A 34 18.04 -2.01 -16.44
C CYS A 34 17.40 -3.39 -16.65
N GLU A 35 16.82 -4.00 -15.61
CA GLU A 35 16.04 -5.23 -15.75
C GLU A 35 14.63 -4.96 -16.30
N ALA A 36 14.12 -3.75 -16.10
CA ALA A 36 12.76 -3.37 -16.43
C ALA A 36 12.59 -2.85 -17.87
N PHE A 37 13.68 -2.60 -18.61
CA PHE A 37 13.58 -2.12 -19.97
C PHE A 37 14.71 -2.59 -20.89
N LYS A 38 14.40 -2.65 -22.19
CA LYS A 38 15.35 -2.90 -23.27
C LYS A 38 15.26 -1.77 -24.29
N VAL A 39 16.40 -1.32 -24.79
CA VAL A 39 16.45 -0.38 -25.93
C VAL A 39 17.00 -1.11 -27.15
N ASP A 40 16.24 -1.17 -28.23
CA ASP A 40 16.64 -1.80 -29.48
C ASP A 40 16.10 -1.02 -30.68
N GLY A 41 16.94 -0.76 -31.69
CA GLY A 41 16.54 -0.04 -32.91
C GLY A 41 15.87 1.33 -32.70
N GLY A 42 16.17 2.05 -31.60
CA GLY A 42 15.51 3.31 -31.25
C GLY A 42 14.17 3.17 -30.50
N THR A 43 13.77 1.94 -30.17
CA THR A 43 12.57 1.64 -29.39
C THR A 43 12.95 1.31 -27.95
N LEU A 44 12.34 1.99 -26.98
CA LEU A 44 12.36 1.61 -25.57
C LEU A 44 11.19 0.66 -25.29
N THR A 45 11.50 -0.57 -24.87
CA THR A 45 10.52 -1.57 -24.42
C THR A 45 10.57 -1.66 -22.90
N ILE A 46 9.43 -1.47 -22.23
CA ILE A 46 9.29 -1.69 -20.79
C ILE A 46 8.73 -3.10 -20.58
N VAL A 47 9.41 -3.90 -19.76
CA VAL A 47 9.03 -5.28 -19.45
C VAL A 47 8.33 -5.28 -18.09
N GLY A 48 7.01 -5.43 -18.11
CA GLY A 48 6.24 -5.78 -16.91
C GLY A 48 6.23 -7.30 -16.75
N GLU A 49 6.79 -7.82 -15.67
CA GLU A 49 6.76 -9.24 -15.33
C GLU A 49 5.72 -9.51 -14.24
N SER A 50 5.11 -10.69 -14.25
CA SER A 50 4.20 -11.17 -13.18
C SER A 50 4.89 -12.12 -12.22
N ASP A 51 6.00 -12.69 -12.66
CA ASP A 51 6.65 -13.78 -11.97
C ASP A 51 7.58 -13.15 -10.95
N LEU A 52 7.33 -13.44 -9.67
CA LEU A 52 8.21 -13.00 -8.60
C LEU A 52 9.58 -13.61 -8.80
N GLN A 53 10.61 -12.82 -8.53
CA GLN A 53 11.99 -13.26 -8.55
C GLN A 53 12.64 -12.97 -7.20
N GLU A 54 13.48 -13.89 -6.74
CA GLU A 54 14.35 -13.69 -5.59
C GLU A 54 15.75 -13.31 -6.05
N ARG A 55 16.31 -12.26 -5.45
CA ARG A 55 17.67 -11.80 -5.69
C ARG A 55 18.30 -11.30 -4.40
N ASP A 56 19.40 -11.94 -3.99
CA ASP A 56 20.18 -11.55 -2.81
C ASP A 56 19.33 -11.41 -1.52
N GLY A 57 18.33 -12.28 -1.34
CA GLY A 57 17.39 -12.25 -0.22
C GLY A 57 16.30 -11.16 -0.30
N LEU A 58 16.16 -10.51 -1.46
CA LEU A 58 15.08 -9.58 -1.79
C LEU A 58 14.13 -10.24 -2.78
N ILE A 59 12.86 -9.83 -2.78
CA ILE A 59 11.83 -10.34 -3.68
C ILE A 59 11.12 -9.21 -4.41
N GLY A 60 10.82 -9.43 -5.68
CA GLY A 60 10.10 -8.45 -6.48
C GLY A 60 10.03 -8.80 -7.96
N MET A 61 9.83 -7.78 -8.80
CA MET A 61 9.62 -7.92 -10.25
C MET A 61 10.28 -6.75 -10.98
N SER A 62 10.76 -7.00 -12.20
CA SER A 62 11.26 -5.97 -13.13
C SER A 62 12.22 -4.97 -12.46
N GLY A 63 13.28 -5.46 -11.81
CA GLY A 63 14.30 -4.60 -11.22
C GLY A 63 13.95 -3.98 -9.86
N ALA A 64 12.70 -4.03 -9.41
CA ALA A 64 12.30 -3.52 -8.10
C ALA A 64 12.16 -4.67 -7.10
N TYR A 65 13.13 -4.79 -6.20
CA TYR A 65 13.15 -5.86 -5.19
C TYR A 65 13.14 -5.30 -3.78
N PHE A 66 12.39 -5.97 -2.92
CA PHE A 66 12.10 -5.56 -1.55
C PHE A 66 12.49 -6.66 -0.59
N HIS A 67 13.04 -6.28 0.55
CA HIS A 67 13.25 -7.21 1.63
C HIS A 67 11.90 -7.69 2.16
N PRO A 68 11.69 -9.00 2.46
CA PRO A 68 10.40 -9.55 2.89
C PRO A 68 9.74 -8.79 4.04
N SER A 69 10.52 -8.26 4.98
CA SER A 69 10.00 -7.47 6.10
C SER A 69 9.22 -6.22 5.66
N LEU A 70 9.59 -5.58 4.56
CA LEU A 70 8.86 -4.41 4.03
C LEU A 70 7.45 -4.81 3.53
N LEU A 71 7.26 -6.08 3.18
CA LEU A 71 6.01 -6.66 2.73
C LEU A 71 5.22 -7.30 3.89
N SER A 72 5.65 -7.08 5.14
CA SER A 72 5.14 -7.77 6.33
C SER A 72 5.33 -9.28 6.30
N ALA A 73 6.32 -9.80 5.57
CA ALA A 73 6.68 -11.21 5.53
C ALA A 73 7.96 -11.50 6.34
N SER A 74 8.06 -12.74 6.83
CA SER A 74 9.19 -13.27 7.60
C SER A 74 10.31 -13.83 6.71
N SER A 75 10.00 -14.19 5.46
CA SER A 75 10.92 -14.83 4.51
C SER A 75 10.46 -14.63 3.07
N CYS A 76 11.35 -14.89 2.09
CA CYS A 76 11.00 -14.91 0.66
C CYS A 76 9.95 -16.00 0.37
N ASP A 77 10.12 -17.19 0.95
CA ASP A 77 9.20 -18.33 0.78
C ASP A 77 7.76 -17.94 1.13
N GLU A 78 7.56 -17.24 2.25
CA GLU A 78 6.23 -16.77 2.64
C GLU A 78 5.59 -15.82 1.61
N VAL A 79 6.40 -15.02 0.92
CA VAL A 79 5.92 -14.13 -0.14
C VAL A 79 5.56 -14.91 -1.40
N PHE A 80 6.39 -15.89 -1.80
CA PHE A 80 6.08 -16.77 -2.93
C PHE A 80 4.79 -17.57 -2.69
N ASP A 81 4.64 -18.18 -1.52
CA ASP A 81 3.43 -18.91 -1.15
C ASP A 81 2.19 -18.01 -1.24
N ALA A 82 2.28 -16.78 -0.74
CA ALA A 82 1.18 -15.83 -0.80
C ALA A 82 0.83 -15.41 -2.24
N TRP A 83 1.86 -15.27 -3.10
CA TRP A 83 1.71 -14.88 -4.50
C TRP A 83 1.08 -15.98 -5.36
N GLU A 84 1.47 -17.23 -5.13
CA GLU A 84 0.86 -18.39 -5.78
C GLU A 84 -0.59 -18.56 -5.30
N TRP A 85 -0.80 -18.46 -3.98
CA TRP A 85 -2.13 -18.56 -3.37
C TRP A 85 -3.11 -17.54 -3.95
N ILE A 86 -2.74 -16.25 -4.02
CA ILE A 86 -3.65 -15.22 -4.53
C ILE A 86 -3.97 -15.41 -6.02
N GLY A 87 -3.02 -15.92 -6.80
CA GLY A 87 -3.26 -16.27 -8.20
C GLY A 87 -4.26 -17.40 -8.35
N ASN A 88 -4.19 -18.42 -7.49
CA ASN A 88 -5.16 -19.51 -7.49
C ASN A 88 -6.58 -19.05 -7.11
N GLU A 89 -6.70 -18.11 -6.17
CA GLU A 89 -8.00 -17.59 -5.71
C GLU A 89 -8.64 -16.61 -6.73
N VAL A 90 -7.85 -15.69 -7.27
CA VAL A 90 -8.33 -14.59 -8.13
C VAL A 90 -8.29 -14.96 -9.61
N GLY A 91 -7.22 -15.64 -10.05
CA GLY A 91 -6.91 -16.02 -11.42
C GLY A 91 -5.91 -15.08 -12.12
N ASP A 92 -5.51 -15.43 -13.34
CA ASP A 92 -4.48 -14.77 -14.15
C ASP A 92 -4.64 -13.25 -14.31
N SER A 93 -5.87 -12.74 -14.21
CA SER A 93 -6.12 -11.29 -14.30
C SER A 93 -5.41 -10.51 -13.18
N PHE A 94 -5.15 -11.13 -12.01
CA PHE A 94 -4.37 -10.53 -10.94
C PHE A 94 -2.90 -10.32 -11.33
N TYR A 95 -2.30 -11.33 -11.96
CA TYR A 95 -0.94 -11.27 -12.47
C TYR A 95 -0.80 -10.25 -13.60
N GLN A 96 -1.78 -10.19 -14.50
CA GLN A 96 -1.85 -9.17 -15.54
C GLN A 96 -1.92 -7.75 -14.95
N MET A 97 -2.79 -7.51 -13.96
CA MET A 97 -2.84 -6.22 -13.26
C MET A 97 -1.47 -5.86 -12.66
N SER A 98 -0.81 -6.81 -12.01
CA SER A 98 0.50 -6.60 -11.37
C SER A 98 1.60 -6.27 -12.40
N GLN A 99 1.61 -6.94 -13.56
CA GLN A 99 2.50 -6.60 -14.69
C GLN A 99 2.29 -5.16 -15.15
N PHE A 100 1.04 -4.74 -15.34
CA PHE A 100 0.72 -3.39 -15.78
C PHE A 100 1.11 -2.33 -14.76
N LEU A 101 0.87 -2.60 -13.47
CA LEU A 101 1.26 -1.70 -12.39
C LEU A 101 2.79 -1.52 -12.35
N THR A 102 3.52 -2.63 -12.52
CA THR A 102 4.98 -2.64 -12.55
C THR A 102 5.53 -1.85 -13.75
N GLY A 103 4.99 -2.06 -14.95
CA GLY A 103 5.41 -1.30 -16.13
C GLY A 103 5.13 0.21 -15.99
N ALA A 104 4.01 0.58 -15.40
CA ALA A 104 3.63 1.99 -15.23
C ALA A 104 4.50 2.68 -14.18
N PHE A 105 4.83 1.95 -13.10
CA PHE A 105 5.76 2.40 -12.10
C PHE A 105 7.13 2.69 -12.69
N VAL A 106 7.69 1.75 -13.48
CA VAL A 106 8.97 1.91 -14.17
C VAL A 106 8.95 3.14 -15.07
N LEU A 107 7.87 3.34 -15.84
CA LEU A 107 7.69 4.52 -16.68
C LEU A 107 7.67 5.82 -15.86
N ARG A 108 6.92 5.85 -14.75
CA ARG A 108 6.86 7.01 -13.84
C ARG A 108 8.20 7.30 -13.19
N ALA A 109 8.94 6.29 -12.77
CA ALA A 109 10.28 6.43 -12.18
C ALA A 109 11.24 7.09 -13.18
N ILE A 110 11.20 6.68 -14.45
CA ILE A 110 11.98 7.29 -15.53
C ILE A 110 11.59 8.75 -15.76
N MET A 111 10.29 9.03 -15.90
CA MET A 111 9.80 10.36 -16.27
C MET A 111 9.96 11.40 -15.15
N THR A 112 9.76 10.99 -13.91
CA THR A 112 9.70 11.92 -12.76
C THR A 112 10.94 11.88 -11.87
N ARG A 113 11.79 10.85 -12.02
CA ARG A 113 12.92 10.56 -11.11
C ARG A 113 12.49 10.37 -9.65
N LEU A 114 11.23 10.03 -9.41
CA LEU A 114 10.68 9.73 -8.09
C LEU A 114 10.27 8.26 -8.02
N LEU A 115 10.63 7.61 -6.92
CA LEU A 115 10.14 6.26 -6.60
C LEU A 115 9.02 6.36 -5.56
N ASN A 116 7.90 5.73 -5.87
CA ASN A 116 6.77 5.54 -4.97
C ASN A 116 6.67 4.07 -4.56
N PHE A 117 6.69 3.79 -3.25
CA PHE A 117 6.57 2.43 -2.73
C PHE A 117 5.19 1.78 -2.96
N ALA A 118 4.21 2.49 -3.53
CA ALA A 118 2.94 1.91 -3.97
C ALA A 118 3.09 0.74 -4.97
N LEU A 119 4.26 0.59 -5.63
CA LEU A 119 4.58 -0.61 -6.41
C LEU A 119 4.52 -1.91 -5.57
N MET A 120 4.77 -1.82 -4.27
CA MET A 120 4.73 -2.97 -3.36
C MET A 120 3.31 -3.46 -3.10
N ALA A 121 2.30 -2.62 -3.32
CA ALA A 121 0.93 -2.89 -2.89
C ALA A 121 0.36 -4.22 -3.40
N PRO A 122 0.57 -4.67 -4.66
CA PRO A 122 0.10 -5.99 -5.09
C PRO A 122 0.67 -7.14 -4.25
N ILE A 123 1.98 -7.09 -3.99
CA ILE A 123 2.69 -8.13 -3.22
C ILE A 123 2.32 -8.03 -1.73
N GLY A 124 2.36 -6.81 -1.17
CA GLY A 124 2.04 -6.55 0.23
C GLY A 124 0.59 -6.93 0.58
N MET A 125 -0.36 -6.61 -0.31
CA MET A 125 -1.76 -7.04 -0.19
C MET A 125 -1.87 -8.57 -0.22
N ALA A 126 -1.21 -9.25 -1.16
CA ALA A 126 -1.24 -10.71 -1.26
C ALA A 126 -0.73 -11.39 0.02
N VAL A 127 0.42 -10.92 0.55
CA VAL A 127 0.99 -11.42 1.81
C VAL A 127 0.02 -11.24 2.98
N LYS A 128 -0.51 -10.04 3.16
CA LYS A 128 -1.41 -9.73 4.28
C LYS A 128 -2.72 -10.52 4.18
N LEU A 129 -3.29 -10.65 2.98
CA LEU A 129 -4.52 -11.42 2.76
C LEU A 129 -4.29 -12.93 2.97
N HIS A 130 -3.16 -13.47 2.51
CA HIS A 130 -2.79 -14.86 2.77
C HIS A 130 -2.65 -15.13 4.27
N LYS A 131 -2.05 -14.20 5.04
CA LYS A 131 -2.00 -14.30 6.51
C LYS A 131 -3.39 -14.32 7.13
N LEU A 132 -4.29 -13.42 6.70
CA LEU A 132 -5.67 -13.38 7.20
C LEU A 132 -6.42 -14.66 6.88
N SER A 133 -6.20 -15.27 5.71
CA SER A 133 -6.88 -16.51 5.29
C SER A 133 -6.64 -17.69 6.23
N LYS A 134 -5.56 -17.65 7.02
CA LYS A 134 -5.22 -18.67 8.02
C LYS A 134 -6.05 -18.52 9.31
N SER A 135 -6.73 -17.40 9.51
CA SER A 135 -7.39 -17.04 10.77
C SER A 135 -8.86 -16.67 10.62
N ILE A 136 -9.27 -16.11 9.48
CA ILE A 136 -10.63 -15.61 9.24
C ILE A 136 -11.09 -15.89 7.81
N ASP A 137 -12.40 -15.79 7.56
CA ASP A 137 -12.96 -15.92 6.20
C ASP A 137 -12.60 -14.71 5.34
N THR A 138 -11.82 -14.94 4.28
CA THR A 138 -11.38 -13.92 3.32
C THR A 138 -12.17 -13.92 2.01
N LYS A 139 -13.12 -14.85 1.84
CA LYS A 139 -13.91 -14.97 0.60
C LYS A 139 -14.58 -13.67 0.14
N PRO A 140 -15.16 -12.83 1.03
CA PRO A 140 -15.76 -11.57 0.60
C PRO A 140 -14.76 -10.65 -0.12
N LYS A 141 -13.54 -10.54 0.41
CA LYS A 141 -12.48 -9.69 -0.14
C LYS A 141 -11.81 -10.30 -1.38
N VAL A 142 -11.64 -11.63 -1.41
CA VAL A 142 -11.23 -12.33 -2.64
C VAL A 142 -12.23 -12.10 -3.77
N LYS A 143 -13.54 -12.16 -3.48
CA LYS A 143 -14.60 -11.88 -4.46
C LYS A 143 -14.55 -10.44 -4.94
N GLU A 144 -14.41 -9.48 -4.03
CA GLU A 144 -14.27 -8.06 -4.36
C GLU A 144 -13.08 -7.80 -5.30
N LEU A 145 -11.90 -8.32 -4.94
CA LEU A 145 -10.69 -8.24 -5.76
C LEU A 145 -10.90 -8.87 -7.14
N LYS A 146 -11.53 -10.04 -7.21
CA LYS A 146 -11.83 -10.73 -8.47
C LYS A 146 -12.78 -9.95 -9.37
N GLU A 147 -13.81 -9.33 -8.80
CA GLU A 147 -14.74 -8.47 -9.53
C GLU A 147 -14.03 -7.22 -10.05
N PHE A 148 -13.25 -6.55 -9.20
CA PHE A 148 -12.49 -5.35 -9.56
C PHE A 148 -11.49 -5.62 -10.68
N VAL A 149 -10.66 -6.64 -10.52
CA VAL A 149 -9.61 -7.00 -11.49
C VAL A 149 -10.23 -7.41 -12.82
N LYS A 150 -11.30 -8.21 -12.82
CA LYS A 150 -12.00 -8.57 -14.07
C LYS A 150 -12.59 -7.35 -14.78
N GLY A 151 -13.14 -6.38 -14.04
CA GLY A 151 -13.68 -5.16 -14.62
C GLY A 151 -12.62 -4.26 -15.25
N ASN A 152 -11.43 -4.20 -14.63
CA ASN A 152 -10.38 -3.26 -15.01
C ASN A 152 -9.32 -3.85 -15.96
N VAL A 153 -9.19 -5.18 -16.07
CA VAL A 153 -8.17 -5.84 -16.90
C VAL A 153 -8.73 -6.40 -18.22
N LYS A 154 -10.05 -6.61 -18.36
CA LYS A 154 -10.67 -7.29 -19.53
C LYS A 154 -10.60 -6.55 -20.87
N SER A 155 -10.32 -5.24 -20.91
CA SER A 155 -10.46 -4.40 -22.11
C SER A 155 -9.17 -4.08 -22.87
N TRP A 156 -8.04 -4.74 -22.61
CA TRP A 156 -6.74 -4.15 -22.94
C TRP A 156 -6.15 -4.74 -24.21
N ASN A 157 -6.52 -4.15 -25.34
CA ASN A 157 -5.92 -4.44 -26.63
C ASN A 157 -4.53 -3.79 -26.70
N ARG A 158 -3.53 -4.50 -27.26
CA ARG A 158 -2.09 -4.15 -27.27
C ARG A 158 -1.73 -2.76 -27.86
N TYR A 159 -2.72 -2.04 -28.40
CA TYR A 159 -2.60 -0.76 -29.09
C TYR A 159 -3.23 0.44 -28.33
N GLN A 160 -3.76 0.25 -27.13
CA GLN A 160 -4.44 1.31 -26.34
C GLN A 160 -3.58 1.87 -25.19
N THR A 161 -2.31 2.20 -25.48
CA THR A 161 -1.30 2.64 -24.49
C THR A 161 -1.72 3.84 -23.62
N LEU A 162 -2.61 4.72 -24.09
CA LEU A 162 -3.05 5.89 -23.32
C LEU A 162 -4.14 5.58 -22.27
N GLN A 163 -5.11 4.70 -22.58
CA GLN A 163 -6.16 4.28 -21.63
C GLN A 163 -5.56 3.54 -20.42
N TRP A 164 -4.36 2.99 -20.59
CA TRP A 164 -3.63 2.35 -19.51
C TRP A 164 -3.26 3.30 -18.38
N CYS A 165 -2.62 4.40 -18.73
CA CYS A 165 -2.11 5.37 -17.77
C CYS A 165 -3.24 5.98 -16.91
N ASP A 166 -4.45 6.10 -17.47
CA ASP A 166 -5.60 6.67 -16.77
C ASP A 166 -6.18 5.72 -15.72
N ASN A 167 -6.24 4.41 -16.01
CA ASN A 167 -6.75 3.40 -15.06
C ASN A 167 -5.74 3.02 -13.97
N MET A 168 -4.46 3.33 -14.16
CA MET A 168 -3.38 3.01 -13.25
C MET A 168 -3.56 3.59 -11.84
N ASP A 169 -3.98 4.85 -11.73
CA ASP A 169 -4.17 5.49 -10.42
C ASP A 169 -5.33 4.85 -9.65
N THR A 170 -6.38 4.44 -10.36
CA THR A 170 -7.52 3.73 -9.78
C THR A 170 -7.10 2.36 -9.25
N MET A 171 -6.36 1.57 -10.04
CA MET A 171 -5.87 0.25 -9.62
C MET A 171 -4.90 0.35 -8.45
N THR A 172 -3.96 1.30 -8.51
CA THR A 172 -3.00 1.54 -7.42
C THR A 172 -3.73 1.91 -6.13
N ARG A 173 -4.67 2.86 -6.20
CA ARG A 173 -5.45 3.29 -5.02
C ARG A 173 -6.26 2.15 -4.43
N PHE A 174 -6.89 1.34 -5.27
CA PHE A 174 -7.66 0.18 -4.83
C PHE A 174 -6.79 -0.81 -4.05
N LEU A 175 -5.61 -1.16 -4.58
CA LEU A 175 -4.68 -2.06 -3.89
C LEU A 175 -4.09 -1.48 -2.61
N CYS A 176 -3.73 -0.19 -2.60
CA CYS A 176 -3.24 0.47 -1.39
C CYS A 176 -4.32 0.56 -0.29
N ASN A 177 -5.60 0.68 -0.66
CA ASN A 177 -6.70 0.62 0.31
C ASN A 177 -6.86 -0.79 0.88
N LEU A 178 -6.93 -1.83 0.02
CA LEU A 178 -6.99 -3.22 0.46
C LEU A 178 -5.79 -3.60 1.34
N GLU A 179 -4.60 -3.13 0.98
CA GLU A 179 -3.40 -3.36 1.79
C GLU A 179 -3.55 -2.77 3.19
N SER A 180 -4.01 -1.53 3.31
CA SER A 180 -4.27 -0.88 4.60
C SER A 180 -5.40 -1.55 5.38
N GLU A 181 -6.47 -2.00 4.72
CA GLU A 181 -7.55 -2.77 5.32
C GLU A 181 -7.02 -4.06 5.94
N PHE A 182 -6.19 -4.81 5.21
CA PHE A 182 -5.65 -6.08 5.69
C PHE A 182 -4.59 -5.88 6.77
N GLU A 183 -3.81 -4.80 6.70
CA GLU A 183 -2.90 -4.42 7.76
C GLU A 183 -3.65 -4.11 9.06
N PHE A 184 -4.69 -3.28 8.97
CA PHE A 184 -5.54 -2.94 10.10
C PHE A 184 -6.22 -4.19 10.69
N ALA A 185 -6.69 -5.10 9.84
CA ALA A 185 -7.28 -6.37 10.28
C ALA A 185 -6.25 -7.26 10.99
N LEU A 186 -5.03 -7.38 10.47
CA LEU A 186 -3.97 -8.16 11.13
C LEU A 186 -3.64 -7.58 12.52
N PHE A 187 -3.47 -6.27 12.64
CA PHE A 187 -3.22 -5.63 13.94
C PHE A 187 -4.40 -5.81 14.90
N SER A 188 -5.63 -5.75 14.40
CA SER A 188 -6.82 -5.96 15.22
C SER A 188 -6.92 -7.39 15.74
N LEU A 189 -6.56 -8.41 14.95
CA LEU A 189 -6.46 -9.81 15.41
C LEU A 189 -5.40 -9.97 16.49
N GLU A 190 -4.25 -9.30 16.30
CA GLU A 190 -3.15 -9.31 17.28
C GLU A 190 -3.54 -8.63 18.60
N CYS A 191 -4.50 -7.71 18.57
CA CYS A 191 -5.12 -7.14 19.77
C CYS A 191 -6.14 -8.07 20.45
N GLY A 192 -6.37 -9.27 19.91
CA GLY A 192 -7.28 -10.27 20.44
C GLY A 192 -8.75 -10.02 20.09
N LEU A 193 -9.03 -9.22 19.06
CA LEU A 193 -10.39 -8.90 18.63
C LEU A 193 -10.90 -9.89 17.58
N SER A 194 -12.22 -10.10 17.57
CA SER A 194 -12.89 -10.83 16.50
C SER A 194 -13.10 -9.92 15.29
N ILE A 195 -12.81 -10.44 14.10
CA ILE A 195 -12.90 -9.69 12.84
C ILE A 195 -13.71 -10.47 11.81
N ARG A 196 -14.57 -9.75 11.09
CA ARG A 196 -15.23 -10.25 9.89
C ARG A 196 -15.02 -9.26 8.75
N LEU A 197 -14.35 -9.70 7.69
CA LEU A 197 -14.16 -8.90 6.48
C LEU A 197 -15.49 -8.78 5.71
N ALA A 198 -15.72 -7.63 5.10
CA ALA A 198 -16.91 -7.36 4.29
C ALA A 198 -16.57 -6.42 3.13
N LYS A 199 -17.53 -6.17 2.23
CA LYS A 199 -17.33 -5.22 1.13
C LYS A 199 -17.66 -3.79 1.56
N HIS A 200 -18.79 -3.62 2.24
CA HIS A 200 -19.25 -2.35 2.83
C HIS A 200 -19.99 -2.66 4.15
N PRO A 201 -19.57 -2.07 5.29
CA PRO A 201 -18.27 -1.44 5.50
C PRO A 201 -17.11 -2.43 5.24
N ASP A 202 -15.87 -1.96 5.24
CA ASP A 202 -14.70 -2.80 4.90
C ASP A 202 -14.55 -4.02 5.84
N LEU A 203 -14.85 -3.85 7.14
CA LEU A 203 -14.89 -4.96 8.09
C LEU A 203 -15.78 -4.67 9.30
N PHE A 204 -15.96 -5.68 10.14
CA PHE A 204 -16.61 -5.59 11.44
C PHE A 204 -15.64 -6.03 12.54
N LEU A 205 -15.53 -5.24 13.61
CA LEU A 205 -14.81 -5.56 14.84
C LEU A 205 -15.81 -5.74 15.98
N GLU A 206 -15.96 -6.94 16.55
CA GLU A 206 -16.98 -7.19 17.60
C GLU A 206 -18.40 -6.68 17.21
N GLU A 207 -18.78 -6.84 15.93
CA GLU A 207 -20.02 -6.28 15.32
C GLU A 207 -20.06 -4.75 15.12
N ILE A 208 -19.01 -4.01 15.46
CA ILE A 208 -18.88 -2.58 15.13
C ILE A 208 -18.46 -2.46 13.66
N PRO A 209 -19.22 -1.77 12.81
CA PRO A 209 -18.85 -1.51 11.42
C PRO A 209 -17.65 -0.57 11.35
N VAL A 210 -16.60 -0.97 10.64
CA VAL A 210 -15.36 -0.21 10.48
C VAL A 210 -15.02 -0.07 9.01
N ASP A 211 -14.76 1.18 8.61
CA ASP A 211 -14.32 1.51 7.27
C ASP A 211 -12.85 1.97 7.34
N ILE A 212 -12.02 1.49 6.43
CA ILE A 212 -10.58 1.80 6.39
C ILE A 212 -10.24 2.51 5.08
N LYS A 213 -9.47 3.59 5.20
CA LYS A 213 -9.04 4.37 4.03
C LYS A 213 -7.54 4.66 4.10
N ASN A 214 -6.91 4.71 2.93
CA ASN A 214 -5.51 5.11 2.76
C ASN A 214 -5.46 6.47 2.04
N PRO A 215 -5.58 7.59 2.77
CA PRO A 215 -5.36 8.91 2.20
C PRO A 215 -3.88 9.02 1.78
N SER A 216 -3.62 8.88 0.47
CA SER A 216 -2.24 8.88 -0.02
C SER A 216 -1.58 10.25 0.21
N TRP A 217 -0.49 10.27 1.00
CA TRP A 217 0.34 11.47 1.15
C TRP A 217 1.25 11.64 -0.07
N GLY A 218 1.08 12.73 -0.81
CA GLY A 218 1.98 13.15 -1.88
C GLY A 218 2.84 14.31 -1.41
N TYR A 219 4.16 14.26 -1.61
CA TYR A 219 5.06 15.38 -1.29
C TYR A 219 4.73 16.68 -2.04
N SER A 220 3.96 16.58 -3.13
CA SER A 220 3.43 17.72 -3.89
C SER A 220 2.08 18.24 -3.39
N LEU A 221 1.44 17.57 -2.42
CA LEU A 221 0.19 18.04 -1.81
C LEU A 221 0.52 19.03 -0.68
N PRO A 222 0.05 20.29 -0.76
CA PRO A 222 0.13 21.20 0.38
C PRO A 222 -0.50 20.56 1.61
N THR A 223 0.12 20.71 2.78
CA THR A 223 -0.34 20.12 4.05
C THR A 223 -1.83 20.34 4.29
N ARG A 224 -2.33 21.55 4.03
CA ARG A 224 -3.76 21.91 4.14
C ARG A 224 -4.69 21.05 3.29
N ASN A 225 -4.27 20.74 2.06
CA ASN A 225 -5.09 19.90 1.18
C ASN A 225 -5.11 18.45 1.67
N TYR A 226 -4.04 18.00 2.32
CA TYR A 226 -4.00 16.66 2.91
C TYR A 226 -4.85 16.56 4.18
N THR A 227 -4.73 17.52 5.11
CA THR A 227 -5.55 17.51 6.33
C THR A 227 -7.04 17.56 6.01
N ARG A 228 -7.44 18.38 5.03
CA ARG A 228 -8.82 18.39 4.54
C ARG A 228 -9.25 17.02 4.00
N LYS A 229 -8.41 16.35 3.20
CA LYS A 229 -8.72 15.00 2.70
C LYS A 229 -8.88 13.97 3.82
N VAL A 230 -8.07 14.05 4.88
CA VAL A 230 -8.20 13.16 6.05
C VAL A 230 -9.58 13.31 6.69
N ILE A 231 -10.04 14.55 6.87
CA ILE A 231 -11.37 14.85 7.42
C ILE A 231 -12.48 14.40 6.46
N GLU A 232 -12.39 14.77 5.18
CA GLU A 232 -13.36 14.39 4.13
C GLU A 232 -13.53 12.86 4.06
N HIS A 233 -12.43 12.10 4.05
CA HIS A 233 -12.51 10.63 4.02
C HIS A 233 -13.15 10.02 5.26
N ALA A 234 -12.93 10.60 6.44
CA ALA A 234 -13.57 10.13 7.66
C ALA A 234 -15.08 10.43 7.66
N GLU A 235 -15.47 11.63 7.25
CA GLU A 235 -16.88 12.04 7.15
C GLU A 235 -17.64 11.17 6.15
N ASP A 236 -17.08 10.95 4.96
CA ASP A 236 -17.66 10.09 3.93
C ASP A 236 -17.90 8.67 4.47
N ALA A 237 -16.94 8.14 5.25
CA ALA A 237 -17.08 6.81 5.84
C ALA A 237 -18.21 6.72 6.88
N PHE A 238 -18.36 7.73 7.74
CA PHE A 238 -19.47 7.76 8.72
C PHE A 238 -20.84 7.97 8.05
N GLN A 239 -20.91 8.81 7.00
CA GLN A 239 -22.18 9.21 6.39
C GLN A 239 -22.66 8.24 5.30
N GLU A 240 -21.74 7.74 4.47
CA GLU A 240 -22.08 6.97 3.27
C GLU A 240 -21.83 5.47 3.43
N GLN A 241 -21.01 5.05 4.40
CA GLN A 241 -20.63 3.65 4.61
C GLN A 241 -21.17 3.06 5.92
N ASP A 242 -22.02 3.80 6.65
CA ASP A 242 -22.57 3.43 7.95
C ASP A 242 -21.50 2.98 8.96
N ALA A 243 -20.27 3.49 8.84
CA ALA A 243 -19.19 3.15 9.74
C ALA A 243 -19.46 3.73 11.13
N LYS A 244 -19.02 3.03 12.18
CA LYS A 244 -19.01 3.53 13.57
C LYS A 244 -17.61 3.81 14.09
N LEU A 245 -16.59 3.37 13.34
CA LEU A 245 -15.17 3.66 13.56
C LEU A 245 -14.52 3.76 12.18
N VAL A 246 -13.62 4.73 12.01
CA VAL A 246 -12.84 4.86 10.78
C VAL A 246 -11.37 4.61 11.06
N GLY A 247 -10.73 3.74 10.29
CA GLY A 247 -9.28 3.54 10.31
C GLY A 247 -8.61 4.30 9.16
N LEU A 248 -7.68 5.21 9.44
CA LEU A 248 -6.92 5.91 8.38
C LEU A 248 -5.43 5.57 8.46
N SER A 249 -4.93 4.92 7.41
CA SER A 249 -3.49 4.71 7.22
C SER A 249 -2.89 5.98 6.60
N ILE A 250 -2.38 6.87 7.45
CA ILE A 250 -1.88 8.19 7.02
C ILE A 250 -0.35 8.25 6.90
N GLY A 251 0.34 7.13 7.17
CA GLY A 251 1.79 7.03 7.01
C GLY A 251 2.58 8.00 7.88
N MET A 252 3.75 8.43 7.38
CA MET A 252 4.60 9.44 8.00
C MET A 252 3.91 10.80 8.23
N ALA A 253 2.73 11.03 7.63
CA ALA A 253 1.96 12.25 7.90
C ALA A 253 1.55 12.36 9.37
N LEU A 254 1.34 11.22 10.06
CA LEU A 254 1.03 11.21 11.50
C LEU A 254 2.09 11.98 12.31
N ILE A 255 3.37 11.80 11.97
CA ILE A 255 4.49 12.50 12.62
C ILE A 255 4.60 13.94 12.11
N ARG A 256 4.49 14.16 10.79
CA ARG A 256 4.65 15.49 10.18
C ARG A 256 3.57 16.50 10.58
N LEU A 257 2.37 16.00 10.87
CA LEU A 257 1.25 16.80 11.35
C LEU A 257 1.34 17.07 12.86
N GLY A 258 2.34 16.53 13.56
CA GLY A 258 2.51 16.69 15.00
C GLY A 258 1.54 15.85 15.85
N LEU A 259 0.76 14.96 15.22
CA LEU A 259 -0.19 14.07 15.89
C LEU A 259 0.52 12.93 16.63
N SER A 260 1.74 12.61 16.21
CA SER A 260 2.65 11.73 16.94
C SER A 260 4.06 12.31 16.94
N LYS A 261 4.85 11.93 17.96
CA LYS A 261 6.26 12.32 18.06
C LYS A 261 7.13 11.37 17.22
N GLU A 262 8.12 11.92 16.54
CA GLU A 262 9.19 11.12 15.95
C GLU A 262 9.94 10.38 17.07
N ARG A 263 10.13 9.07 16.92
CA ARG A 263 10.76 8.24 17.95
C ARG A 263 12.03 7.61 17.42
N THR A 264 13.01 7.47 18.32
CA THR A 264 14.25 6.76 18.01
C THR A 264 14.01 5.26 18.15
N SER A 265 14.52 4.47 17.21
CA SER A 265 14.32 3.02 17.04
C SER A 265 14.68 2.12 18.24
N LYS A 266 15.21 2.71 19.33
CA LYS A 266 15.63 1.99 20.55
C LYS A 266 14.48 1.67 21.49
N ASN A 267 13.32 2.32 21.34
CA ASN A 267 12.11 2.08 22.15
C ASN A 267 10.99 1.53 21.26
N ARG A 268 11.16 0.30 20.74
CA ARG A 268 10.11 -0.42 19.99
C ARG A 268 8.89 -0.64 20.88
N ILE A 269 7.97 0.32 20.84
CA ILE A 269 6.61 0.26 21.37
C ILE A 269 5.79 0.53 20.11
N GLY A 270 5.11 -0.39 19.45
CA GLY A 270 4.70 -1.74 19.77
C GLY A 270 3.25 -1.84 19.29
N ARG A 271 2.83 -3.01 18.81
CA ARG A 271 1.41 -3.32 18.52
C ARG A 271 0.47 -2.93 19.66
N GLY A 272 0.98 -2.82 20.89
CA GLY A 272 0.26 -2.32 22.06
C GLY A 272 -0.30 -0.89 21.91
N GLU A 273 0.39 0.04 21.24
CA GLU A 273 -0.17 1.39 21.01
C GLU A 273 -1.39 1.34 20.10
N PHE A 274 -1.28 0.56 19.02
CA PHE A 274 -2.43 0.27 18.16
C PHE A 274 -3.58 -0.34 18.96
N CYS A 275 -3.32 -1.32 19.83
CA CYS A 275 -4.37 -1.92 20.65
C CYS A 275 -4.99 -0.94 21.66
N ILE A 276 -4.21 -0.01 22.23
CA ILE A 276 -4.72 1.03 23.13
C ILE A 276 -5.61 2.02 22.36
N ALA A 277 -5.12 2.53 21.23
CA ALA A 277 -5.89 3.42 20.35
C ALA A 277 -7.18 2.73 19.89
N LEU A 278 -7.08 1.49 19.41
CA LEU A 278 -8.23 0.72 18.97
C LEU A 278 -9.26 0.48 20.08
N LYS A 279 -8.82 0.16 21.30
CA LYS A 279 -9.73 0.06 22.45
C LYS A 279 -10.42 1.38 22.76
N LYS A 280 -9.70 2.52 22.73
CA LYS A 280 -10.30 3.86 22.86
C LYS A 280 -11.35 4.08 21.77
N GLY A 281 -11.04 3.74 20.52
CA GLY A 281 -11.96 3.84 19.38
C GLY A 281 -13.21 2.99 19.53
N LEU A 282 -13.08 1.73 19.95
CA LEU A 282 -14.25 0.86 20.15
C LEU A 282 -15.15 1.37 21.29
N ILE A 283 -14.59 1.94 22.36
CA ILE A 283 -15.37 2.57 23.43
C ILE A 283 -16.15 3.78 22.88
N LEU A 284 -15.46 4.69 22.20
CA LEU A 284 -16.07 5.87 21.60
C LEU A 284 -17.13 5.52 20.53
N ALA A 285 -16.92 4.44 19.79
CA ALA A 285 -17.86 3.96 18.77
C ALA A 285 -19.15 3.41 19.42
N LYS A 286 -19.02 2.72 20.57
CA LYS A 286 -20.17 2.26 21.37
C LYS A 286 -20.96 3.44 21.96
N ASP A 287 -20.28 4.54 22.22
CA ASP A 287 -20.86 5.81 22.68
C ASP A 287 -21.31 6.73 21.53
N GLU A 288 -21.29 6.26 20.28
CA GLU A 288 -21.71 7.00 19.07
C GLU A 288 -20.96 8.33 18.84
N ARG A 289 -19.66 8.36 19.17
CA ARG A 289 -18.80 9.57 19.10
C ARG A 289 -17.91 9.66 17.86
N ASN A 290 -18.27 8.97 16.77
CA ASN A 290 -17.56 9.00 15.48
C ASN A 290 -16.01 9.01 15.59
N PRO A 291 -15.41 7.99 16.24
CA PRO A 291 -13.96 7.91 16.40
C PRO A 291 -13.23 7.60 15.11
N VAL A 292 -12.08 8.26 14.93
CA VAL A 292 -11.14 8.04 13.85
C VAL A 292 -9.81 7.57 14.43
N LEU A 293 -9.40 6.36 14.06
CA LEU A 293 -8.09 5.79 14.38
C LEU A 293 -7.11 6.10 13.26
N LEU A 294 -6.15 6.98 13.53
CA LEU A 294 -5.05 7.26 12.64
C LEU A 294 -3.89 6.32 12.97
N PHE A 295 -3.36 5.61 11.98
CA PHE A 295 -2.24 4.70 12.19
C PHE A 295 -1.17 4.81 11.11
N TYR A 296 0.03 4.38 11.51
CA TYR A 296 1.19 4.27 10.65
C TYR A 296 2.01 3.06 11.07
N HIS A 297 2.20 2.12 10.15
CA HIS A 297 3.19 1.06 10.26
C HIS A 297 4.44 1.49 9.49
N ASP A 298 5.56 1.65 10.21
CA ASP A 298 6.86 1.92 9.62
C ASP A 298 7.48 0.59 9.12
N PRO A 299 7.54 0.37 7.79
CA PRO A 299 8.05 -0.88 7.25
C PRO A 299 9.56 -1.07 7.51
N TRP A 300 10.29 0.01 7.83
CA TRP A 300 11.74 -0.02 8.05
C TRP A 300 12.09 -0.54 9.43
N THR A 301 11.38 -0.06 10.45
CA THR A 301 11.63 -0.40 11.86
C THR A 301 10.69 -1.50 12.37
N GLY A 302 9.56 -1.70 11.69
CA GLY A 302 8.43 -2.51 12.15
C GLY A 302 7.59 -1.83 13.23
N ASP A 303 7.85 -0.55 13.53
CA ASP A 303 7.12 0.18 14.56
C ASP A 303 5.72 0.54 14.06
N VAL A 304 4.75 0.46 14.96
CA VAL A 304 3.37 0.87 14.70
C VAL A 304 3.03 2.01 15.63
N GLN A 305 2.60 3.14 15.04
CA GLN A 305 2.08 4.28 15.77
C GLN A 305 0.59 4.39 15.49
N ALA A 306 -0.18 4.67 16.54
CA ALA A 306 -1.60 4.86 16.40
C ALA A 306 -2.13 5.85 17.43
N ILE A 307 -3.12 6.63 17.02
CA ILE A 307 -3.90 7.51 17.89
C ILE A 307 -5.35 7.42 17.48
N THR A 308 -6.25 7.62 18.43
CA THR A 308 -7.67 7.72 18.15
C THR A 308 -8.19 9.03 18.68
N GLU A 309 -8.86 9.78 17.82
CA GLU A 309 -9.56 11.01 18.17
C GLU A 309 -11.00 10.97 17.65
N THR A 310 -11.86 11.86 18.13
CA THR A 310 -13.17 12.04 17.49
C THR A 310 -13.02 12.87 16.22
N ILE A 311 -13.98 12.78 15.30
CA ILE A 311 -13.97 13.62 14.09
C ILE A 311 -14.02 15.11 14.44
N GLU A 312 -14.69 15.48 15.55
CA GLU A 312 -14.71 16.84 16.08
C GLU A 312 -13.32 17.29 16.55
N ASP A 313 -12.64 16.47 17.37
CA ASP A 313 -11.29 16.76 17.85
C ASP A 313 -10.31 16.90 16.66
N LEU A 314 -10.43 16.04 15.65
CA LEU A 314 -9.62 16.14 14.44
C LEU A 314 -9.86 17.44 13.65
N ARG A 315 -11.10 17.94 13.61
CA ARG A 315 -11.40 19.24 12.99
C ARG A 315 -10.81 20.39 13.80
N GLU A 316 -10.73 20.29 15.11
CA GLU A 316 -10.06 21.31 15.92
C GLU A 316 -8.53 21.28 15.72
N ASP A 317 -7.94 20.08 15.79
CA ASP A 317 -6.50 19.88 15.67
C ASP A 317 -5.95 20.16 14.26
N LEU A 318 -6.72 19.81 13.22
CA LEU A 318 -6.30 19.89 11.82
C LEU A 318 -7.02 20.97 11.01
N GLY A 319 -8.17 21.44 11.47
CA GLY A 319 -9.07 22.37 10.78
C GLY A 319 -8.99 23.81 11.29
N GLY A 320 -8.07 24.14 12.19
CA GLY A 320 -7.75 25.52 12.59
C GLY A 320 -7.14 26.35 11.45
N PHE A 321 -7.94 26.68 10.45
CA PHE A 321 -7.67 27.65 9.37
C PHE A 321 -8.95 28.34 8.90
#